data_AF-A0AAW1GMM8-F1
#
_entry.id   AF-A0AAW1GMM8-F1
#
_cell.length_a   1.000
_cell.length_b   1.000
_cell.length_c   1.000
_cell.angle_alpha   90.00
_cell.angle_beta   90.00
_cell.angle_gamma   90.00
#
_symmetry.space_group_name_H-M   'P 1'
#
loop_
_entity.id
_entity.type
_entity.pdbx_description
1 polymer ?
#
loop_
_entity_poly.entity_id
_entity_poly.type
_entity_poly.pdbx_seq_one_letter_code
_entity_poly.pdbx_strand_id
1 'polypeptide(L)'
;MAESDTMFKVGYALKPGKVGSLIQPSLVTLCKQRGIDLVQVDLGRPLVEQGPFECVVHKLYTPEWKRELEDFQSKYPNAVVVDSPSAIERLHNRVTMLEVVNNITMPYIGTPRQVVAYDEACLVSDNSLALKFPVIAKPLLANGNEVSHEMCLVFESSGLHKLKPPVVLQEFVNHGGVLFKVYVAGDHVKCVKRTSLPDVSDRQLKDGNSIMPFSQISSLDAPAGAEQQEETPLEFIHKVAKGLRDATKLHLFNFDMIKGVNESDGNNKYLIIDINYFPGYAKVTGFENMLTDFFWDVITRNQLPCTADSETTAEVTHVL
;
A
#
# COMPACT_ATOMS: atom_id res chain seq x y z
N MET A 1 -41.61 21.82 -8.17
CA MET A 1 -41.03 20.60 -8.77
C MET A 1 -39.86 20.24 -7.88
N ALA A 2 -39.96 19.14 -7.13
CA ALA A 2 -38.85 18.65 -6.32
C ALA A 2 -37.84 18.01 -7.26
N GLU A 3 -36.64 18.58 -7.36
CA GLU A 3 -35.50 17.87 -7.95
C GLU A 3 -35.32 16.58 -7.14
N SER A 4 -35.45 15.44 -7.80
CA SER A 4 -35.09 14.17 -7.18
C SER A 4 -33.58 14.18 -7.00
N ASP A 5 -33.13 14.56 -5.81
CA ASP A 5 -31.75 14.61 -5.36
C ASP A 5 -31.21 13.17 -5.29
N THR A 6 -30.94 12.56 -6.45
CA THR A 6 -30.44 11.18 -6.52
C THR A 6 -28.99 11.17 -6.07
N MET A 7 -28.79 10.92 -4.78
CA MET A 7 -27.49 10.66 -4.20
C MET A 7 -26.86 9.41 -4.83
N PHE A 8 -25.56 9.49 -5.11
CA PHE A 8 -24.78 8.31 -5.48
C PHE A 8 -24.60 7.40 -4.27
N LYS A 9 -24.75 6.09 -4.46
CA LYS A 9 -24.62 5.07 -3.42
C LYS A 9 -23.30 4.33 -3.55
N VAL A 10 -22.52 4.36 -2.47
CA VAL A 10 -21.31 3.55 -2.32
C VAL A 10 -21.61 2.43 -1.33
N GLY A 11 -21.70 1.20 -1.84
CA GLY A 11 -21.82 0.00 -1.01
C GLY A 11 -20.47 -0.32 -0.35
N TYR A 12 -20.45 -0.58 0.96
CA TYR A 12 -19.23 -1.02 1.64
C TYR A 12 -19.38 -2.38 2.32
N ALA A 13 -18.42 -3.26 2.08
CA ALA A 13 -18.33 -4.62 2.65
C ALA A 13 -16.99 -4.80 3.38
N LEU A 14 -17.01 -4.56 4.70
CA LEU A 14 -15.81 -4.48 5.54
C LEU A 14 -16.03 -5.25 6.85
N LYS A 15 -14.96 -5.82 7.42
CA LYS A 15 -15.01 -6.41 8.77
C LYS A 15 -15.36 -5.34 9.83
N PRO A 16 -16.03 -5.72 10.95
CA PRO A 16 -16.49 -4.77 11.97
C PRO A 16 -15.41 -3.80 12.48
N GLY A 17 -14.19 -4.27 12.76
CA GLY A 17 -13.11 -3.39 13.22
C GLY A 17 -12.68 -2.33 12.20
N LYS A 18 -12.81 -2.63 10.90
CA LYS A 18 -12.53 -1.65 9.83
C LYS A 18 -13.69 -0.69 9.64
N VAL A 19 -14.94 -1.14 9.77
CA VAL A 19 -16.12 -0.25 9.80
C VAL A 19 -15.97 0.75 10.95
N GLY A 20 -15.72 0.25 12.16
CA GLY A 20 -15.58 1.07 13.37
C GLY A 20 -14.37 2.00 13.40
N SER A 21 -13.42 1.88 12.47
CA SER A 21 -12.30 2.83 12.32
C SER A 21 -12.44 3.74 11.10
N LEU A 22 -13.00 3.25 9.99
CA LEU A 22 -13.09 3.97 8.72
C LEU A 22 -14.39 4.76 8.57
N ILE A 23 -15.53 4.13 8.85
CA ILE A 23 -16.88 4.68 8.60
C ILE A 23 -17.32 5.49 9.82
N GLN A 24 -16.57 6.55 10.11
CA GLN A 24 -16.89 7.48 11.20
C GLN A 24 -18.03 8.42 10.81
N PRO A 25 -18.76 8.99 11.78
CA PRO A 25 -19.79 10.00 11.50
C PRO A 25 -19.28 11.20 10.68
N SER A 26 -18.01 11.58 10.86
CA SER A 26 -17.34 12.64 10.08
C SER A 26 -17.29 12.31 8.60
N LEU A 27 -16.85 11.09 8.24
CA LEU A 27 -16.80 10.63 6.84
C LEU A 27 -18.20 10.55 6.23
N VAL A 28 -19.16 9.96 6.96
CA VAL A 28 -20.55 9.84 6.48
C VAL A 28 -21.16 11.22 6.21
N THR A 29 -20.95 12.18 7.12
CA THR A 29 -21.46 13.54 6.95
C THR A 29 -20.85 14.23 5.73
N LEU A 30 -19.54 14.09 5.55
CA LEU A 30 -18.84 14.72 4.44
C LEU A 30 -19.21 14.11 3.08
N CYS A 31 -19.34 12.78 3.00
CA CYS A 31 -19.86 12.10 1.83
C CYS A 31 -21.28 12.58 1.49
N LYS A 32 -22.17 12.68 2.49
CA LYS A 32 -23.54 13.17 2.28
C LYS A 32 -23.58 14.60 1.76
N GLN A 33 -22.74 15.49 2.28
CA GLN A 33 -22.61 16.87 1.79
C GLN A 33 -22.14 16.94 0.33
N ARG A 34 -21.47 15.89 -0.15
CA ARG A 34 -21.05 15.74 -1.54
C ARG A 34 -22.01 14.88 -2.38
N GLY A 35 -23.22 14.61 -1.88
CA GLY A 35 -24.22 13.80 -2.59
C GLY A 35 -23.91 12.31 -2.66
N ILE A 36 -23.08 11.79 -1.75
CA ILE A 36 -22.71 10.37 -1.66
C ILE A 36 -23.31 9.75 -0.41
N ASP A 37 -24.08 8.68 -0.58
CA ASP A 37 -24.62 7.85 0.50
C ASP A 37 -23.75 6.59 0.68
N LEU A 38 -23.20 6.43 1.88
CA LEU A 38 -22.41 5.24 2.24
C LEU A 38 -23.35 4.19 2.81
N VAL A 39 -23.48 3.05 2.12
CA VAL A 39 -24.44 1.99 2.46
C VAL A 39 -23.68 0.73 2.86
N GLN A 40 -23.94 0.24 4.08
CA GLN A 40 -23.37 -1.05 4.49
C GLN A 40 -24.02 -2.18 3.70
N VAL A 41 -23.21 -3.03 3.08
CA VAL A 41 -23.68 -4.27 2.46
C VAL A 41 -24.03 -5.27 3.55
N ASP A 42 -25.23 -5.84 3.47
CA ASP A 42 -25.66 -6.98 4.24
C ASP A 42 -25.08 -8.27 3.63
N LEU A 43 -24.12 -8.88 4.33
CA LEU A 43 -23.45 -10.11 3.87
C LEU A 43 -24.34 -11.36 3.95
N GLY A 44 -25.53 -11.26 4.56
CA GLY A 44 -26.53 -12.32 4.61
C GLY A 44 -27.45 -12.39 3.39
N ARG A 45 -27.32 -11.43 2.45
CA ARG A 45 -28.16 -11.32 1.25
C ARG A 45 -27.29 -11.17 -0.01
N PRO A 46 -27.76 -11.63 -1.18
CA PRO A 46 -27.02 -11.44 -2.44
C PRO A 46 -26.73 -9.96 -2.72
N LEU A 47 -25.51 -9.65 -3.14
CA LEU A 47 -25.07 -8.28 -3.42
C LEU A 47 -25.88 -7.65 -4.57
N VAL A 48 -26.21 -8.46 -5.60
CA VAL A 48 -27.01 -8.08 -6.78
C VAL A 48 -28.41 -7.54 -6.45
N GLU A 49 -28.95 -7.87 -5.28
CA GLU A 49 -30.27 -7.44 -4.80
C GLU A 49 -30.23 -6.16 -3.97
N GLN A 50 -29.04 -5.72 -3.55
CA GLN A 50 -28.87 -4.56 -2.66
C GLN A 50 -28.55 -3.27 -3.43
N GLY A 51 -28.14 -3.41 -4.70
CA GLY A 51 -27.89 -2.29 -5.60
C GLY A 51 -29.16 -1.61 -6.15
N PRO A 52 -29.01 -0.66 -7.08
CA PRO A 52 -27.76 -0.27 -7.71
C PRO A 52 -26.83 0.49 -6.75
N PHE A 53 -25.53 0.22 -6.87
CA PHE A 53 -24.46 1.04 -6.31
C PHE A 53 -23.60 1.53 -7.46
N GLU A 54 -23.15 2.78 -7.43
CA GLU A 54 -22.16 3.29 -8.37
C GLU A 54 -20.77 2.72 -8.09
N CYS A 55 -20.51 2.39 -6.82
CA CYS A 55 -19.25 1.81 -6.38
C CYS A 55 -19.46 0.83 -5.22
N VAL A 56 -18.72 -0.28 -5.23
CA VAL A 56 -18.62 -1.23 -4.11
C VAL A 56 -17.18 -1.24 -3.58
N VAL A 57 -17.00 -0.81 -2.34
CA VAL A 57 -15.72 -0.77 -1.64
C VAL A 57 -15.64 -1.96 -0.68
N HIS A 58 -14.61 -2.78 -0.79
CA HIS A 58 -14.56 -4.00 0.00
C HIS A 58 -13.18 -4.38 0.52
N LYS A 59 -13.17 -5.16 1.60
CA LYS A 59 -11.95 -5.78 2.15
C LYS A 59 -12.28 -7.16 2.70
N LEU A 60 -12.83 -8.00 1.83
CA LEU A 60 -13.16 -9.39 2.09
C LEU A 60 -12.49 -10.26 1.02
N TYR A 61 -12.05 -11.46 1.40
CA TYR A 61 -11.17 -12.29 0.58
C TYR A 61 -11.73 -13.68 0.29
N THR A 62 -12.92 -13.97 0.79
CA THR A 62 -13.50 -15.31 0.67
C THR A 62 -13.87 -15.61 -0.78
N PRO A 63 -13.74 -16.88 -1.24
CA PRO A 63 -14.16 -17.26 -2.59
C PRO A 63 -15.62 -16.92 -2.89
N GLU A 64 -16.49 -17.01 -1.89
CA GLU A 64 -17.91 -16.68 -1.99
C GLU A 64 -18.09 -15.19 -2.28
N TRP A 65 -17.36 -14.32 -1.58
CA TRP A 65 -17.43 -12.87 -1.80
C TRP A 65 -16.93 -12.48 -3.20
N LYS A 66 -15.91 -13.17 -3.72
CA LYS A 66 -15.44 -12.92 -5.09
C LYS A 66 -16.53 -13.20 -6.12
N ARG A 67 -17.29 -14.29 -5.96
CA ARG A 67 -18.45 -14.60 -6.83
C ARG A 67 -19.55 -13.54 -6.71
N GLU A 68 -19.86 -13.09 -5.49
CA GLU A 68 -20.84 -12.00 -5.30
C GLU A 68 -20.44 -10.72 -6.06
N LEU A 69 -19.15 -10.38 -6.09
CA LEU A 69 -18.64 -9.25 -6.88
C LEU A 69 -18.76 -9.48 -8.38
N GLU A 70 -18.47 -10.69 -8.87
CA GLU A 70 -18.60 -11.07 -10.29
C GLU A 70 -20.06 -11.01 -10.76
N ASP A 71 -20.99 -11.56 -9.97
CA ASP A 71 -22.43 -11.52 -10.23
C ASP A 71 -22.95 -10.07 -10.21
N PHE A 72 -22.48 -9.26 -9.25
CA PHE A 72 -22.81 -7.85 -9.16
C PHE A 72 -22.34 -7.05 -10.37
N GLN A 73 -21.08 -7.20 -10.78
CA GLN A 73 -20.54 -6.53 -11.97
C GLN A 73 -21.23 -6.99 -13.27
N SER A 74 -21.65 -8.26 -13.34
CA SER A 74 -22.39 -8.77 -14.49
C SER A 74 -23.77 -8.10 -14.63
N LYS A 75 -24.45 -7.82 -13.51
CA LYS A 75 -25.74 -7.14 -13.49
C LYS A 75 -25.61 -5.61 -13.61
N TYR A 76 -24.58 -5.02 -13.03
CA TYR A 76 -24.32 -3.59 -13.00
C TYR A 76 -22.95 -3.27 -13.62
N PRO A 77 -22.81 -3.34 -14.97
CA PRO A 77 -21.51 -3.21 -15.64
C PRO A 77 -20.85 -1.84 -15.47
N ASN A 78 -21.62 -0.80 -15.15
CA ASN A 78 -21.11 0.55 -14.90
C ASN A 78 -20.68 0.77 -13.44
N ALA A 79 -20.93 -0.17 -12.54
CA ALA A 79 -20.53 -0.06 -11.15
C ALA A 79 -19.04 -0.40 -10.97
N VAL A 80 -18.33 0.42 -10.20
CA VAL A 80 -16.90 0.18 -9.91
C VAL A 80 -16.76 -0.74 -8.71
N VAL A 81 -15.89 -1.75 -8.80
CA VAL A 81 -15.46 -2.56 -7.64
C VAL A 81 -14.09 -2.09 -7.19
N VAL A 82 -14.01 -1.54 -5.98
CA VAL A 82 -12.79 -1.01 -5.37
C VAL A 82 -12.29 -1.96 -4.26
N ASP A 83 -11.17 -2.66 -4.43
CA ASP A 83 -10.40 -2.90 -5.67
C ASP A 83 -10.69 -4.29 -6.25
N SER A 84 -10.27 -4.57 -7.49
CA SER A 84 -10.45 -5.91 -8.08
C SER A 84 -9.78 -7.00 -7.24
N PRO A 85 -10.46 -8.14 -6.96
CA PRO A 85 -9.86 -9.27 -6.24
C PRO A 85 -8.51 -9.73 -6.82
N SER A 86 -8.38 -9.75 -8.15
CA SER A 86 -7.14 -10.13 -8.85
C SER A 86 -5.98 -9.16 -8.59
N ALA A 87 -6.26 -7.87 -8.51
CA ALA A 87 -5.25 -6.85 -8.20
C ALA A 87 -4.78 -6.96 -6.74
N ILE A 88 -5.71 -7.26 -5.83
CA ILE A 88 -5.45 -7.41 -4.40
C ILE A 88 -4.56 -8.62 -4.11
N GLU A 89 -4.81 -9.75 -4.78
CA GLU A 89 -4.06 -11.00 -4.59
C GLU A 89 -2.55 -10.85 -4.82
N ARG A 90 -2.14 -9.95 -5.71
CA ARG A 90 -0.72 -9.68 -5.98
C ARG A 90 0.04 -9.16 -4.76
N LEU A 91 -0.65 -8.57 -3.78
CA LEU A 91 -0.06 -8.08 -2.53
C LEU A 91 -0.11 -9.10 -1.39
N HIS A 92 -0.70 -10.30 -1.56
CA HIS A 92 -0.75 -11.30 -0.48
C HIS A 92 0.57 -12.02 -0.23
N ASN A 93 1.52 -11.93 -1.16
CA ASN A 93 2.85 -12.53 -1.04
C ASN A 93 3.91 -11.43 -0.94
N ARG A 94 4.68 -11.40 0.16
CA ARG A 94 5.74 -10.39 0.39
C ARG A 94 6.87 -10.44 -0.64
N VAL A 95 7.00 -11.55 -1.36
CA VAL A 95 7.96 -11.69 -2.47
C VAL A 95 7.50 -10.84 -3.65
N THR A 96 6.29 -11.10 -4.13
CA THR A 96 5.71 -10.45 -5.32
C THR A 96 5.27 -9.02 -5.04
N MET A 97 4.97 -8.69 -3.78
CA MET A 97 4.54 -7.37 -3.36
C MET A 97 5.51 -6.27 -3.77
N LEU A 98 6.83 -6.50 -3.64
CA LEU A 98 7.84 -5.51 -4.00
C LEU A 98 8.32 -5.61 -5.45
N GLU A 99 8.04 -6.70 -6.15
CA GLU A 99 8.34 -6.85 -7.58
C GLU A 99 7.63 -5.78 -8.42
N VAL A 100 6.45 -5.31 -7.99
CA VAL A 100 5.71 -4.24 -8.68
C VAL A 100 6.50 -2.93 -8.75
N VAL A 101 7.46 -2.71 -7.85
CA VAL A 101 8.32 -1.52 -7.84
C VAL A 101 9.26 -1.51 -9.04
N ASN A 102 9.63 -2.67 -9.58
CA ASN A 102 10.45 -2.77 -10.79
C ASN A 102 9.76 -2.21 -12.04
N ASN A 103 8.42 -2.08 -12.00
CA ASN A 103 7.64 -1.49 -13.08
C ASN A 103 7.55 0.05 -12.99
N ILE A 104 8.12 0.65 -11.95
CA ILE A 104 8.16 2.12 -11.79
C ILE A 104 9.39 2.65 -12.50
N THR A 105 9.18 3.45 -13.55
CA THR A 105 10.28 4.09 -14.31
C THR A 105 10.77 5.36 -13.60
N MET A 106 11.35 5.21 -12.41
CA MET A 106 11.94 6.31 -11.64
C MET A 106 13.33 5.92 -11.14
N PRO A 107 14.40 6.60 -11.58
CA PRO A 107 15.77 6.15 -11.31
C PRO A 107 16.15 6.24 -9.83
N TYR A 108 15.41 6.98 -9.00
CA TYR A 108 15.70 7.18 -7.57
C TYR A 108 14.90 6.27 -6.64
N ILE A 109 14.08 5.37 -7.18
CA ILE A 109 13.23 4.43 -6.45
C ILE A 109 13.76 3.02 -6.63
N GLY A 110 13.90 2.30 -5.52
CA GLY A 110 14.20 0.87 -5.54
C GLY A 110 13.54 0.13 -4.39
N THR A 111 14.00 -1.10 -4.20
CA THR A 111 13.66 -1.96 -3.06
C THR A 111 14.97 -2.51 -2.50
N PRO A 112 15.10 -2.72 -1.18
CA PRO A 112 16.25 -3.42 -0.65
C PRO A 112 16.24 -4.86 -1.19
N ARG A 113 17.42 -5.42 -1.41
CA ARG A 113 17.53 -6.81 -1.86
C ARG A 113 16.84 -7.73 -0.85
N GLN A 114 16.07 -8.69 -1.35
CA GLN A 114 15.39 -9.67 -0.51
C GLN A 114 15.42 -11.07 -1.12
N VAL A 115 15.39 -12.07 -0.24
CA VAL A 115 15.35 -13.49 -0.58
C VAL A 115 14.37 -14.21 0.34
N VAL A 116 13.90 -15.37 -0.08
CA VAL A 116 13.00 -16.22 0.71
C VAL A 116 13.75 -17.44 1.19
N ALA A 117 13.68 -17.69 2.49
CA ALA A 117 14.06 -18.97 3.06
C ALA A 117 12.80 -19.77 3.36
N TYR A 118 12.55 -20.81 2.55
CA TYR A 118 11.37 -21.66 2.69
C TYR A 118 11.53 -22.71 3.79
N ASP A 119 12.75 -23.14 4.07
CA ASP A 119 13.11 -24.15 5.05
C ASP A 119 14.42 -23.82 5.77
N GLU A 120 14.79 -24.64 6.75
CA GLU A 120 16.01 -24.46 7.55
C GLU A 120 17.28 -24.66 6.70
N ALA A 121 17.24 -25.49 5.67
CA ALA A 121 18.39 -25.73 4.79
C ALA A 121 18.77 -24.46 4.01
N CYS A 122 17.78 -23.65 3.62
CA CYS A 122 18.01 -22.33 3.03
C CYS A 122 18.78 -21.38 3.97
N LEU A 123 18.54 -21.47 5.28
CA LEU A 123 19.16 -20.60 6.29
C LEU A 123 20.60 -21.01 6.66
N VAL A 124 20.94 -22.29 6.52
CA VAL A 124 22.25 -22.86 6.92
C VAL A 124 23.28 -22.83 5.78
N SER A 125 22.84 -22.65 4.53
CA SER A 125 23.74 -22.50 3.39
C SER A 125 24.37 -21.11 3.36
N ASP A 126 25.41 -20.89 4.17
CA ASP A 126 26.13 -19.61 4.40
C ASP A 126 26.49 -18.83 3.12
N ASN A 127 26.65 -19.52 1.98
CA ASN A 127 27.03 -18.93 0.69
C ASN A 127 25.86 -18.67 -0.29
N SER A 128 24.62 -19.04 0.03
CA SER A 128 23.52 -19.05 -0.96
C SER A 128 22.74 -17.74 -1.07
N LEU A 129 22.68 -16.95 0.01
CA LEU A 129 21.76 -15.80 0.07
C LEU A 129 22.37 -14.49 -0.46
N ALA A 130 23.71 -14.37 -0.42
CA ALA A 130 24.47 -13.20 -0.88
C ALA A 130 23.85 -11.84 -0.47
N LEU A 131 23.30 -11.78 0.75
CA LEU A 131 22.76 -10.56 1.36
C LEU A 131 23.84 -9.83 2.17
N LYS A 132 23.76 -8.51 2.19
CA LYS A 132 24.51 -7.66 3.12
C LYS A 132 23.80 -7.61 4.47
N PHE A 133 24.53 -7.92 5.53
CA PHE A 133 24.05 -7.76 6.89
C PHE A 133 24.19 -6.31 7.38
N PRO A 134 23.28 -5.84 8.25
CA PRO A 134 22.17 -6.59 8.86
C PRO A 134 20.99 -6.82 7.91
N VAL A 135 20.14 -7.81 8.21
CA VAL A 135 18.92 -8.11 7.44
C VAL A 135 17.70 -8.12 8.36
N ILE A 136 16.57 -7.61 7.87
CA ILE A 136 15.27 -7.78 8.52
C ILE A 136 14.68 -9.12 8.10
N ALA A 137 14.37 -9.98 9.06
CA ALA A 137 13.56 -11.17 8.85
C ALA A 137 12.09 -10.87 9.12
N LYS A 138 11.24 -11.22 8.15
CA LYS A 138 9.78 -11.03 8.18
C LYS A 138 9.11 -12.38 7.89
N PRO A 139 8.02 -12.78 8.57
CA PRO A 139 7.24 -13.96 8.18
C PRO A 139 6.78 -13.85 6.72
N LEU A 140 6.80 -14.95 5.95
CA LEU A 140 6.43 -14.90 4.52
C LEU A 140 4.97 -14.47 4.29
N LEU A 141 4.06 -14.92 5.16
CA LEU A 141 2.64 -14.58 5.07
C LEU A 141 2.35 -13.22 5.73
N ALA A 142 1.76 -12.29 4.96
CA ALA A 142 1.35 -10.95 5.40
C ALA A 142 -0.16 -10.84 5.71
N ASN A 143 -0.83 -11.95 6.01
CA ASN A 143 -2.30 -12.05 6.03
C ASN A 143 -3.01 -11.48 7.28
N GLY A 144 -2.36 -10.59 8.04
CA GLY A 144 -3.00 -9.80 9.09
C GLY A 144 -3.38 -10.54 10.37
N ASN A 145 -2.84 -11.74 10.60
CA ASN A 145 -2.88 -12.42 11.89
C ASN A 145 -1.78 -11.87 12.83
N GLU A 146 -1.97 -11.93 14.15
CA GLU A 146 -1.02 -11.38 15.15
C GLU A 146 0.41 -11.93 15.01
N VAL A 147 0.57 -13.15 14.49
CA VAL A 147 1.86 -13.81 14.23
C VAL A 147 2.62 -13.19 13.02
N SER A 148 1.95 -12.44 12.14
CA SER A 148 2.56 -11.86 10.93
C SER A 148 3.43 -10.61 11.16
N HIS A 149 3.53 -10.17 12.42
CA HIS A 149 4.22 -8.95 12.84
C HIS A 149 5.44 -9.17 13.74
N GLU A 150 5.77 -10.43 14.07
CA GLU A 150 7.04 -10.75 14.74
C GLU A 150 8.18 -10.62 13.73
N MET A 151 8.92 -9.51 13.82
CA MET A 151 10.08 -9.25 12.98
C MET A 151 11.33 -9.30 13.83
N CYS A 152 12.46 -9.55 13.18
CA CYS A 152 13.73 -9.40 13.85
C CYS A 152 14.80 -8.86 12.92
N LEU A 153 15.73 -8.13 13.50
CA LEU A 153 16.91 -7.63 12.83
C LEU A 153 18.03 -8.64 13.13
N VAL A 154 18.60 -9.21 12.08
CA VAL A 154 19.68 -10.20 12.17
C VAL A 154 20.97 -9.49 11.79
N PHE A 155 21.95 -9.49 12.69
CA PHE A 155 23.18 -8.70 12.53
C PHE A 155 24.28 -9.43 11.75
N GLU A 156 24.23 -10.76 11.70
CA GLU A 156 25.23 -11.60 11.05
C GLU A 156 24.64 -12.97 10.68
N SER A 157 25.30 -13.72 9.79
CA SER A 157 24.79 -15.01 9.29
C SER A 157 24.57 -16.03 10.41
N SER A 158 25.38 -15.94 11.48
CA SER A 158 25.21 -16.73 12.69
C SER A 158 23.82 -16.56 13.32
N GLY A 159 23.07 -15.49 13.07
CA GLY A 159 21.71 -15.33 13.59
C GLY A 159 20.65 -16.10 12.79
N LEU A 160 20.90 -16.48 11.53
CA LEU A 160 19.88 -17.07 10.68
C LEU A 160 19.31 -18.38 11.24
N HIS A 161 20.11 -19.20 11.94
CA HIS A 161 19.66 -20.48 12.51
C HIS A 161 18.59 -20.35 13.60
N LYS A 162 18.37 -19.16 14.17
CA LYS A 162 17.34 -18.95 15.20
C LYS A 162 15.98 -18.55 14.60
N LEU A 163 15.91 -18.36 13.28
CA LEU A 163 14.68 -18.01 12.59
C LEU A 163 13.82 -19.24 12.33
N LYS A 164 12.51 -19.03 12.20
CA LYS A 164 11.55 -20.09 11.85
C LYS A 164 11.00 -19.83 10.45
N PRO A 165 11.43 -20.59 9.43
CA PRO A 165 10.86 -20.56 8.08
C PRO A 165 9.34 -20.85 8.06
N PRO A 166 8.61 -20.37 7.04
CA PRO A 166 9.10 -19.57 5.92
C PRO A 166 9.28 -18.08 6.27
N VAL A 167 10.44 -17.51 5.94
CA VAL A 167 10.76 -16.10 6.17
C VAL A 167 11.25 -15.40 4.91
N VAL A 168 10.98 -14.10 4.82
CA VAL A 168 11.64 -13.18 3.90
C VAL A 168 12.79 -12.51 4.65
N LEU A 169 13.98 -12.56 4.08
CA LEU A 169 15.16 -11.83 4.55
C LEU A 169 15.38 -10.65 3.61
N GLN A 170 15.32 -9.43 4.13
CA GLN A 170 15.48 -8.19 3.38
C GLN A 170 16.67 -7.40 3.94
N GLU A 171 17.57 -6.91 3.10
CA GLU A 171 18.69 -6.08 3.55
C GLU A 171 18.20 -4.87 4.33
N PHE A 172 18.83 -4.61 5.47
CA PHE A 172 18.58 -3.42 6.26
C PHE A 172 19.44 -2.27 5.74
N VAL A 173 18.82 -1.11 5.55
CA VAL A 173 19.50 0.10 5.08
C VAL A 173 19.35 1.18 6.15
N ASN A 174 20.45 1.75 6.62
CA ASN A 174 20.41 2.90 7.53
C ASN A 174 19.65 4.06 6.86
N HIS A 175 18.68 4.60 7.58
CA HIS A 175 17.68 5.56 7.07
C HIS A 175 17.34 6.67 8.08
N GLY A 176 18.19 6.85 9.10
CA GLY A 176 18.04 7.90 10.10
C GLY A 176 16.88 7.67 11.07
N GLY A 177 16.35 6.44 11.15
CA GLY A 177 15.21 6.13 12.01
C GLY A 177 13.88 6.75 11.58
N VAL A 178 13.73 7.14 10.31
CA VAL A 178 12.50 7.77 9.80
C VAL A 178 11.88 6.95 8.66
N LEU A 179 10.59 6.68 8.79
CA LEU A 179 9.78 6.03 7.76
C LEU A 179 8.78 7.02 7.15
N PHE A 180 8.71 7.05 5.82
CA PHE A 180 7.68 7.76 5.07
C PHE A 180 6.55 6.80 4.75
N LYS A 181 5.43 6.92 5.47
CA LYS A 181 4.22 6.12 5.25
C LYS A 181 3.28 6.89 4.34
N VAL A 182 3.16 6.45 3.08
CA VAL A 182 2.40 7.14 2.05
C VAL A 182 1.07 6.43 1.82
N TYR A 183 -0.03 7.11 2.12
CA TYR A 183 -1.39 6.64 1.93
C TYR A 183 -1.93 7.12 0.58
N VAL A 184 -2.56 6.22 -0.17
CA VAL A 184 -3.02 6.46 -1.54
C VAL A 184 -4.49 6.05 -1.66
N ALA A 185 -5.35 7.01 -1.99
CA ALA A 185 -6.75 6.79 -2.35
C ALA A 185 -7.01 7.39 -3.74
N GLY A 186 -6.80 6.60 -4.78
CA GLY A 186 -6.76 7.11 -6.15
C GLY A 186 -5.65 8.15 -6.30
N ASP A 187 -5.99 9.33 -6.85
CA ASP A 187 -5.02 10.42 -7.02
C ASP A 187 -4.77 11.22 -5.75
N HIS A 188 -5.53 10.97 -4.68
CA HIS A 188 -5.36 11.62 -3.40
C HIS A 188 -4.26 10.92 -2.60
N VAL A 189 -3.20 11.64 -2.27
CA VAL A 189 -2.01 11.06 -1.62
C VAL A 189 -1.64 11.87 -0.38
N LYS A 190 -1.38 11.17 0.73
CA LYS A 190 -0.89 11.77 1.97
C LYS A 190 0.31 11.01 2.50
N CYS A 191 1.40 11.73 2.74
CA CYS A 191 2.62 11.18 3.34
C CYS A 191 2.69 11.57 4.82
N VAL A 192 2.96 10.59 5.69
CA VAL A 192 3.16 10.79 7.13
C VAL A 192 4.53 10.25 7.51
N LYS A 193 5.35 11.05 8.20
CA LYS A 193 6.61 10.59 8.79
C LYS A 193 6.31 9.79 10.07
N ARG A 194 6.99 8.66 10.25
CA ARG A 194 6.88 7.77 11.42
C ARG A 194 8.27 7.47 11.98
N THR A 195 8.34 7.18 13.28
CA THR A 195 9.56 6.58 13.86
C THR A 195 9.80 5.23 13.18
N SER A 196 11.06 4.91 12.92
CA SER A 196 11.51 3.64 12.35
C SER A 196 12.64 3.05 13.17
N LEU A 197 13.18 1.91 12.73
CA LEU A 197 14.35 1.30 13.34
C LEU A 197 15.53 2.28 13.33
N PRO A 198 16.24 2.46 14.47
CA PRO A 198 17.43 3.30 14.50
C PRO A 198 18.52 2.73 13.59
N ASP A 199 19.43 3.59 13.17
CA ASP A 199 20.59 3.17 12.39
C ASP A 199 21.46 2.19 13.20
N VAL A 200 22.01 1.21 12.51
CA VAL A 200 22.95 0.23 13.06
C VAL A 200 24.37 0.71 12.81
N SER A 201 25.17 0.73 13.86
CA SER A 201 26.61 1.03 13.80
C SER A 201 27.46 -0.23 13.70
N ASP A 202 28.68 -0.10 13.16
CA ASP A 202 29.66 -1.18 13.09
C ASP A 202 30.04 -1.77 14.47
N ARG A 203 29.79 -1.04 15.55
CA ARG A 203 30.03 -1.51 16.93
C ARG A 203 28.95 -2.49 17.38
N GLN A 204 27.69 -2.21 17.06
CA GLN A 204 26.55 -3.09 17.40
C GLN A 204 26.63 -4.43 16.64
N LEU A 205 27.27 -4.44 15.46
CA LEU A 205 27.58 -5.69 14.73
C LEU A 205 28.59 -6.58 15.47
N LYS A 206 29.31 -6.06 16.49
CA LYS A 206 30.37 -6.77 17.22
C LYS A 206 29.99 -7.17 18.65
N ASP A 207 28.81 -6.77 19.13
CA ASP A 207 28.39 -6.95 20.53
C ASP A 207 27.85 -8.37 20.86
N GLY A 208 27.99 -9.34 19.95
CA GLY A 208 27.72 -10.77 20.21
C GLY A 208 26.24 -11.17 20.25
N ASN A 209 25.30 -10.23 20.22
CA ASN A 209 23.88 -10.52 19.99
C ASN A 209 23.59 -10.61 18.50
N SER A 210 23.37 -11.82 17.98
CA SER A 210 23.14 -12.02 16.54
C SER A 210 21.75 -11.62 16.04
N ILE A 211 20.78 -11.36 16.94
CA ILE A 211 19.40 -10.99 16.60
C ILE A 211 18.81 -9.98 17.59
N MET A 212 18.04 -9.01 17.09
CA MET A 212 17.17 -8.12 17.86
C MET A 212 15.71 -8.29 17.41
N PRO A 213 14.82 -8.90 18.22
CA PRO A 213 13.38 -8.93 17.96
C PRO A 213 12.77 -7.54 18.05
N PHE A 214 11.78 -7.25 17.22
CA PHE A 214 10.99 -6.04 17.32
C PHE A 214 9.57 -6.21 16.76
N SER A 215 8.65 -5.38 17.26
CA SER A 215 7.28 -5.31 16.77
C SER A 215 6.85 -3.85 16.62
N GLN A 216 6.07 -3.56 15.58
CA GLN A 216 5.31 -2.31 15.43
C GLN A 216 6.08 -0.98 15.59
N ILE A 217 7.36 -0.92 15.20
CA ILE A 217 8.19 0.29 15.37
C ILE A 217 7.61 1.52 14.62
N SER A 218 6.89 1.30 13.51
CA SER A 218 6.29 2.36 12.68
C SER A 218 4.95 2.91 13.16
N SER A 219 4.50 2.54 14.37
CA SER A 219 3.22 2.99 14.93
C SER A 219 3.29 4.36 15.59
N LEU A 220 4.49 4.80 15.99
CA LEU A 220 4.71 6.08 16.68
C LEU A 220 4.98 7.22 15.70
N ASP A 221 4.60 8.43 16.10
CA ASP A 221 4.99 9.64 15.37
C ASP A 221 6.51 9.79 15.37
N ALA A 222 7.04 10.54 14.39
CA ALA A 222 8.48 10.68 14.21
C ALA A 222 9.16 11.27 15.47
N PRO A 223 10.42 10.88 15.78
CA PRO A 223 11.10 11.37 16.96
C PRO A 223 11.38 12.88 16.84
N ALA A 224 11.44 13.57 17.99
CA ALA A 224 11.84 14.98 18.04
C ALA A 224 13.23 15.15 17.38
N GLY A 225 13.28 15.88 16.25
CA GLY A 225 14.48 16.02 15.41
C GLY A 225 14.33 15.48 13.98
N ALA A 226 13.31 14.67 13.67
CA ALA A 226 13.00 14.22 12.30
C ALA A 226 12.59 15.37 11.33
N GLU A 227 12.38 16.56 11.88
CA GLU A 227 12.20 17.82 11.14
C GLU A 227 13.47 18.24 10.40
N GLN A 228 14.65 17.82 10.87
CA GLN A 228 15.94 18.11 10.23
C GLN A 228 16.16 17.29 8.95
N GLN A 229 15.40 16.21 8.75
CA GLN A 229 15.43 15.47 7.49
C GLN A 229 14.54 16.19 6.46
N GLU A 230 15.20 16.65 5.40
CA GLU A 230 14.60 17.33 4.25
C GLU A 230 13.28 16.67 3.82
N GLU A 231 12.21 17.48 3.73
CA GLU A 231 10.92 16.98 3.27
C GLU A 231 11.04 16.43 1.86
N THR A 232 10.43 15.27 1.64
CA THR A 232 10.38 14.72 0.29
C THR A 232 9.37 15.53 -0.52
N PRO A 233 9.75 16.09 -1.69
CA PRO A 233 8.85 16.95 -2.45
C PRO A 233 7.51 16.26 -2.73
N LEU A 234 6.41 16.97 -2.52
CA LEU A 234 5.06 16.42 -2.67
C LEU A 234 4.81 15.86 -4.07
N GLU A 235 5.32 16.53 -5.11
CA GLU A 235 5.24 16.05 -6.49
C GLU A 235 5.94 14.71 -6.71
N PHE A 236 7.09 14.50 -6.05
CA PHE A 236 7.80 13.23 -6.12
C PHE A 236 6.95 12.12 -5.51
N ILE A 237 6.38 12.35 -4.32
CA ILE A 237 5.50 11.38 -3.66
C ILE A 237 4.29 11.02 -4.54
N HIS A 238 3.67 12.01 -5.19
CA HIS A 238 2.56 11.77 -6.11
C HIS A 238 2.98 10.94 -7.33
N LYS A 239 4.17 11.19 -7.90
CA LYS A 239 4.71 10.40 -9.02
C LYS A 239 4.95 8.95 -8.62
N VAL A 240 5.54 8.70 -7.45
CA VAL A 240 5.74 7.34 -6.92
C VAL A 240 4.41 6.64 -6.70
N ALA A 241 3.46 7.33 -6.04
CA ALA A 241 2.12 6.79 -5.80
C ALA A 241 1.40 6.46 -7.10
N LYS A 242 1.53 7.31 -8.13
CA LYS A 242 0.98 7.06 -9.47
C LYS A 242 1.63 5.83 -10.11
N GLY A 243 2.95 5.74 -10.13
CA GLY A 243 3.65 4.57 -10.67
C GLY A 243 3.21 3.26 -9.98
N LEU A 244 3.05 3.29 -8.65
CA LEU A 244 2.52 2.14 -7.90
C LEU A 244 1.07 1.84 -8.23
N ARG A 245 0.19 2.85 -8.38
CA ARG A 245 -1.19 2.64 -8.85
C ARG A 245 -1.20 1.96 -10.20
N ASP A 246 -0.40 2.44 -11.14
CA ASP A 246 -0.35 1.92 -12.50
C ASP A 246 0.17 0.47 -12.53
N ALA A 247 1.15 0.14 -11.68
CA ALA A 247 1.71 -1.21 -11.57
C ALA A 247 0.76 -2.18 -10.84
N THR A 248 0.18 -1.75 -9.71
CA THR A 248 -0.65 -2.60 -8.84
C THR A 248 -2.13 -2.62 -9.24
N LYS A 249 -2.57 -1.69 -10.09
CA LYS A 249 -3.99 -1.49 -10.43
C LYS A 249 -4.90 -1.35 -9.19
N LEU A 250 -4.34 -0.88 -8.08
CA LEU A 250 -5.07 -0.63 -6.84
C LEU A 250 -5.33 0.86 -6.70
N HIS A 251 -6.49 1.18 -6.14
CA HIS A 251 -6.82 2.54 -5.74
C HIS A 251 -6.54 2.79 -4.26
N LEU A 252 -6.76 1.79 -3.40
CA LEU A 252 -6.66 1.94 -1.95
C LEU A 252 -5.47 1.13 -1.41
N PHE A 253 -4.35 1.80 -1.14
CA PHE A 253 -3.20 1.17 -0.49
C PHE A 253 -2.36 2.20 0.28
N ASN A 254 -1.41 1.72 1.07
CA ASN A 254 -0.25 2.51 1.42
C ASN A 254 1.03 1.78 1.05
N PHE A 255 2.12 2.54 1.05
CA PHE A 255 3.45 1.98 0.99
C PHE A 255 4.36 2.66 2.00
N ASP A 256 5.31 1.88 2.50
CA ASP A 256 6.30 2.28 3.48
C ASP A 256 7.61 2.51 2.73
N MET A 257 8.15 3.71 2.83
CA MET A 257 9.33 4.15 2.09
C MET A 257 10.38 4.72 3.04
N ILE A 258 11.66 4.42 2.81
CA ILE A 258 12.80 4.96 3.55
C ILE A 258 13.75 5.72 2.62
N LYS A 259 14.54 6.65 3.16
CA LYS A 259 15.61 7.35 2.44
C LYS A 259 16.95 6.86 2.97
N GLY A 260 17.75 6.19 2.14
CA GLY A 260 19.05 5.65 2.56
C GLY A 260 20.05 6.78 2.88
N VAL A 261 20.79 6.67 3.99
CA VAL A 261 21.68 7.75 4.47
C VAL A 261 23.06 7.73 3.80
N ASN A 262 23.52 6.59 3.26
CA ASN A 262 24.89 6.45 2.74
C ASN A 262 25.00 5.52 1.52
N GLU A 263 24.34 5.85 0.41
CA GLU A 263 24.70 5.21 -0.86
C GLU A 263 25.74 6.06 -1.59
N SER A 264 27.01 5.68 -1.42
CA SER A 264 28.11 6.08 -2.31
C SER A 264 27.88 5.67 -3.78
N ASP A 265 26.82 4.91 -4.07
CA ASP A 265 26.53 4.28 -5.37
C ASP A 265 25.37 4.95 -6.13
N GLY A 266 25.10 6.23 -5.90
CA GLY A 266 24.54 7.16 -6.89
C GLY A 266 23.19 6.90 -7.58
N ASN A 267 22.53 5.75 -7.39
CA ASN A 267 21.38 5.36 -8.21
C ASN A 267 20.05 5.47 -7.44
N ASN A 268 19.86 4.83 -6.28
CA ASN A 268 18.56 4.87 -5.59
C ASN A 268 18.59 5.65 -4.27
N LYS A 269 17.79 6.71 -4.15
CA LYS A 269 17.71 7.53 -2.92
C LYS A 269 16.62 7.05 -1.97
N TYR A 270 15.58 6.40 -2.49
CA TYR A 270 14.41 6.00 -1.75
C TYR A 270 14.07 4.54 -2.01
N LEU A 271 13.77 3.81 -0.95
CA LEU A 271 13.50 2.38 -1.00
C LEU A 271 12.09 2.11 -0.48
N ILE A 272 11.28 1.41 -1.26
CA ILE A 272 9.98 0.90 -0.83
C ILE A 272 10.22 -0.43 -0.13
N ILE A 273 9.71 -0.57 1.09
CA ILE A 273 9.99 -1.73 1.96
C ILE A 273 8.75 -2.56 2.30
N ASP A 274 7.55 -2.02 2.08
CA ASP A 274 6.27 -2.68 2.31
C ASP A 274 5.14 -1.97 1.53
N ILE A 275 4.11 -2.71 1.09
CA ILE A 275 2.91 -2.18 0.44
C ILE A 275 1.67 -2.89 1.01
N ASN A 276 0.73 -2.16 1.61
CA ASN A 276 -0.45 -2.78 2.20
C ASN A 276 -1.74 -2.37 1.47
N TYR A 277 -2.53 -3.37 1.07
CA TYR A 277 -3.87 -3.14 0.55
C TYR A 277 -4.80 -2.57 1.63
N PHE A 278 -5.51 -1.50 1.26
CA PHE A 278 -6.56 -0.84 2.00
C PHE A 278 -6.23 -0.70 3.50
N PRO A 279 -5.23 0.14 3.85
CA PRO A 279 -4.75 0.31 5.22
C PRO A 279 -5.79 1.00 6.12
N GLY A 280 -5.42 1.24 7.38
CA GLY A 280 -6.20 2.08 8.28
C GLY A 280 -5.96 3.57 8.00
N TYR A 281 -6.87 4.20 7.24
CA TYR A 281 -6.80 5.62 6.89
C TYR A 281 -7.07 6.57 8.06
N ALA A 282 -7.79 6.13 9.09
CA ALA A 282 -8.12 6.95 10.27
C ALA A 282 -6.89 7.50 11.02
N LYS A 283 -5.69 6.99 10.72
CA LYS A 283 -4.41 7.47 11.25
C LYS A 283 -3.85 8.69 10.50
N VAL A 284 -4.56 9.18 9.48
CA VAL A 284 -4.14 10.29 8.63
C VAL A 284 -5.06 11.47 8.88
N THR A 285 -4.49 12.62 9.23
CA THR A 285 -5.27 13.86 9.44
C THR A 285 -6.05 14.22 8.19
N GLY A 286 -7.36 14.42 8.32
CA GLY A 286 -8.27 14.75 7.22
C GLY A 286 -8.38 13.64 6.17
N PHE A 287 -8.38 12.38 6.61
CA PHE A 287 -8.64 11.23 5.74
C PHE A 287 -10.07 11.22 5.18
N GLU A 288 -11.01 11.87 5.88
CA GLU A 288 -12.40 11.95 5.45
C GLU A 288 -12.55 12.71 4.14
N ASN A 289 -11.86 13.84 4.00
CA ASN A 289 -11.80 14.60 2.74
C ASN A 289 -11.18 13.75 1.64
N MET A 290 -10.03 13.14 1.93
CA MET A 290 -9.32 12.27 1.00
C MET A 290 -10.20 11.13 0.45
N LEU A 291 -10.97 10.45 1.31
CA LEU A 291 -11.85 9.37 0.88
C LEU A 291 -13.11 9.88 0.20
N THR A 292 -13.69 10.99 0.66
CA THR A 292 -14.84 11.61 0.01
C THR A 292 -14.51 12.05 -1.41
N ASP A 293 -13.36 12.71 -1.61
CA ASP A 293 -12.87 13.12 -2.93
C ASP A 293 -12.58 11.90 -3.81
N PHE A 294 -11.95 10.87 -3.24
CA PHE A 294 -11.72 9.61 -3.94
C PHE A 294 -13.01 8.96 -4.44
N PHE A 295 -14.03 8.81 -3.58
CA PHE A 295 -15.30 8.21 -3.99
C PHE A 295 -15.98 9.05 -5.08
N TRP A 296 -15.96 10.37 -4.95
CA TRP A 296 -16.46 11.27 -5.98
C TRP A 296 -15.76 11.06 -7.33
N ASP A 297 -14.44 11.00 -7.35
CA ASP A 297 -13.66 10.79 -8.57
C ASP A 297 -13.96 9.44 -9.22
N VAL A 298 -14.06 8.37 -8.42
CA VAL A 298 -14.40 7.03 -8.92
C VAL A 298 -15.76 7.03 -9.58
N ILE A 299 -16.77 7.63 -8.94
CA ILE A 299 -18.15 7.65 -9.44
C ILE A 299 -18.25 8.49 -10.72
N THR A 300 -17.64 9.68 -10.73
CA THR A 300 -17.77 10.64 -11.84
C THR A 300 -16.93 10.27 -13.06
N ARG A 301 -15.73 9.67 -12.88
CA ARG A 301 -14.92 9.19 -14.02
C ARG A 301 -15.59 8.05 -14.76
N ASN A 302 -16.36 7.21 -14.07
CA ASN A 302 -17.10 6.11 -14.71
C ASN A 302 -18.35 6.59 -15.46
N GLN A 303 -18.79 7.83 -15.25
CA GLN A 303 -19.96 8.42 -15.91
C GLN A 303 -19.60 9.30 -17.12
N LEU A 304 -18.34 9.71 -17.26
CA LEU A 304 -17.89 10.50 -18.41
C LEU A 304 -17.59 9.58 -19.62
N PRO A 305 -18.24 9.76 -20.78
CA PRO A 305 -17.83 9.07 -21.99
C PRO A 305 -16.40 9.44 -22.34
N CYS A 306 -15.57 8.44 -22.61
CA CYS A 306 -14.19 8.60 -23.06
C CYS A 306 -14.20 9.48 -24.33
N THR A 307 -13.88 10.77 -24.19
CA THR A 307 -13.61 11.62 -25.34
C THR A 307 -12.21 11.28 -25.77
N ALA A 308 -12.10 10.57 -26.89
CA ALA A 308 -10.83 10.25 -27.50
C ALA A 308 -10.07 11.56 -27.77
N ASP A 309 -8.87 11.68 -27.20
CA ASP A 309 -7.90 12.70 -27.60
C ASP A 309 -7.65 12.54 -29.10
N SER A 310 -8.14 13.51 -29.88
CA SER A 310 -7.81 13.60 -31.30
C SER A 310 -6.39 14.13 -31.41
N GLU A 311 -5.44 13.22 -31.63
CA GLU A 311 -4.08 13.56 -32.07
C GLU A 311 -4.16 14.44 -33.31
N THR A 312 -3.78 15.71 -33.14
CA THR A 312 -3.61 16.63 -34.25
C THR A 312 -2.29 16.28 -34.93
N THR A 313 -2.37 15.47 -35.98
CA THR A 313 -1.25 15.24 -36.91
C THR A 313 -1.02 16.53 -37.70
N ALA A 314 0.00 17.29 -37.31
CA ALA A 314 0.51 18.38 -38.13
C ALA A 314 1.31 17.78 -39.30
N GLU A 315 0.69 17.74 -40.48
CA GLU A 315 1.39 17.53 -41.74
C GLU A 315 2.39 18.68 -41.95
N VAL A 316 3.69 18.35 -41.98
CA VAL A 316 4.72 19.26 -42.48
C VAL A 316 4.77 19.11 -44.00
N THR A 317 4.13 20.03 -44.71
CA THR A 317 4.29 20.21 -46.16
C THR A 317 5.09 21.48 -46.43
N HIS A 318 6.30 21.34 -46.97
CA HIS A 318 6.99 22.32 -47.81
C HIS A 318 7.91 21.47 -48.71
N VAL A 319 7.51 21.11 -49.94
CA VAL A 319 7.50 21.90 -51.19
C VAL A 319 8.86 22.54 -51.49
N LEU A 320 9.56 21.84 -52.40
CA LEU A 320 10.62 22.24 -53.36
C LEU A 320 11.78 23.13 -52.88
#